data_AF-A0AAD5W383-F1
#
_entry.id   AF-A0AAD5W383-F1
#
_cell.length_a   1.000
_cell.length_b   1.000
_cell.length_c   1.000
_cell.angle_alpha   90.00
_cell.angle_beta   90.00
_cell.angle_gamma   90.00
#
_symmetry.space_group_name_H-M   'P 1'
#
loop_
_entity.id
_entity.type
_entity.pdbx_description
1 polymer ?
#
loop_
_entity_poly.entity_id
_entity_poly.type
_entity_poly.pdbx_seq_one_letter_code
_entity_poly.pdbx_strand_id
1 'polypeptide(L)'
;MSFAFRTRAPRYVTLRLHVRTMANLNRPAPPPLPREQQREFEELLRKAQTPLAQPSPVEGVEMHPDAREPLRPEFEGDTNPRTGEQGGPKREPVGKWGEDGGDWSFKGRVSDF
;
A
#
# COMPACT_ATOMS: atom_id res chain seq x y z
N MET A 1 -32.52 -18.75 73.90
CA MET A 1 -32.09 -19.05 72.52
C MET A 1 -32.44 -17.83 71.66
N SER A 2 -31.44 -17.05 71.25
CA SER A 2 -31.63 -15.89 70.37
C SER A 2 -31.01 -16.19 69.01
N PHE A 3 -31.84 -16.19 67.95
CA PHE A 3 -31.36 -16.26 66.57
C PHE A 3 -31.34 -14.84 65.99
N ALA A 4 -30.14 -14.33 65.70
CA ALA A 4 -29.95 -13.07 64.99
C ALA A 4 -29.98 -13.34 63.47
N PHE A 5 -30.96 -12.78 62.76
CA PHE A 5 -31.01 -12.84 61.30
C PHE A 5 -30.00 -11.86 60.71
N ARG A 6 -28.98 -12.41 60.03
CA ARG A 6 -27.99 -11.65 59.25
C ARG A 6 -28.61 -11.24 57.91
N THR A 7 -28.89 -9.96 57.72
CA THR A 7 -29.33 -9.43 56.42
C THR A 7 -28.12 -9.29 55.49
N ARG A 8 -28.22 -9.90 54.30
CA ARG A 8 -27.21 -9.84 53.24
C ARG A 8 -27.51 -8.62 52.36
N ALA A 9 -26.62 -7.62 52.35
CA ALA A 9 -26.77 -6.43 51.52
C ALA A 9 -26.79 -6.80 50.01
N PRO A 10 -27.63 -6.12 49.19
CA PRO A 10 -27.67 -6.37 47.75
C PRO A 10 -26.40 -5.85 47.09
N ARG A 11 -25.79 -6.68 46.24
CA ARG A 11 -24.68 -6.26 45.37
C ARG A 11 -25.29 -5.58 44.16
N TYR A 12 -25.14 -4.26 44.06
CA TYR A 12 -25.52 -3.53 42.86
C TYR A 12 -24.63 -3.94 41.70
N VAL A 13 -25.22 -4.48 40.64
CA VAL A 13 -24.54 -4.74 39.37
C VAL A 13 -24.36 -3.38 38.71
N THR A 14 -23.12 -2.89 38.65
CA THR A 14 -22.78 -1.70 37.89
C THR A 14 -22.99 -2.00 36.40
N LEU A 15 -24.06 -1.48 35.80
CA LEU A 15 -24.19 -1.41 34.35
C LEU A 15 -23.03 -0.56 33.83
N ARG A 16 -22.11 -1.18 33.09
CA ARG A 16 -21.12 -0.43 32.31
C ARG A 16 -21.86 0.26 31.17
N LEU A 17 -22.06 1.57 31.32
CA LEU A 17 -22.58 2.42 30.25
C LEU A 17 -21.64 2.28 29.04
N HIS A 18 -22.17 1.77 27.93
CA HIS A 18 -21.43 1.78 26.67
C HIS A 18 -21.29 3.24 26.24
N VAL A 19 -20.08 3.79 26.33
CA VAL A 19 -19.76 5.14 25.88
C VAL A 19 -19.93 5.17 24.36
N ARG A 20 -21.04 5.73 23.89
CA ARG A 20 -21.22 6.13 22.49
C ARG A 20 -20.09 7.10 22.14
N THR A 21 -19.23 6.73 21.21
CA THR A 21 -18.25 7.65 20.58
C THR A 21 -19.03 8.67 19.76
N MET A 22 -19.37 9.82 20.36
CA MET A 22 -19.94 10.94 19.61
C MET A 22 -18.81 11.63 18.83
N ALA A 23 -18.93 11.65 17.50
CA ALA A 23 -18.03 12.44 16.65
C ALA A 23 -18.18 13.92 17.03
N ASN A 24 -17.06 14.60 17.29
CA ASN A 24 -17.07 16.01 17.63
C ASN A 24 -17.28 16.84 16.35
N LEU A 25 -18.52 17.27 16.10
CA LEU A 25 -18.92 18.04 14.91
C LEU A 25 -18.38 19.47 14.89
N ASN A 26 -17.69 19.93 15.94
CA ASN A 26 -17.08 21.27 16.01
C ASN A 26 -15.74 21.37 15.28
N ARG A 27 -15.32 20.33 14.54
CA ARG A 27 -14.12 20.34 13.69
C ARG A 27 -14.51 19.99 12.27
N PRO A 28 -13.95 20.63 11.24
CA PRO A 28 -14.33 20.45 9.84
C PRO A 28 -13.92 19.08 9.23
N ALA A 29 -13.68 18.06 10.06
CA ALA A 29 -13.28 16.74 9.61
C ALA A 29 -14.51 15.82 9.50
N PRO A 30 -14.52 14.87 8.54
CA PRO A 30 -15.56 13.86 8.47
C PRO A 30 -15.61 13.05 9.77
N PRO A 31 -16.80 12.57 10.18
CA PRO A 31 -16.90 11.70 11.34
C PRO A 31 -16.06 10.44 11.14
N PRO A 32 -15.33 9.98 12.17
CA PRO A 32 -14.52 8.78 12.06
C PRO A 32 -15.38 7.53 11.85
N LEU A 33 -14.90 6.60 11.04
CA LEU A 33 -15.57 5.32 10.79
C LEU A 33 -15.53 4.42 12.05
N PRO A 34 -16.53 3.53 12.24
CA PRO A 34 -16.44 2.43 13.19
C PRO A 34 -15.15 1.62 13.01
N ARG A 35 -14.63 1.05 14.11
CA ARG A 35 -13.32 0.34 14.10
C ARG A 35 -13.25 -0.81 13.09
N GLU A 36 -14.35 -1.51 12.86
CA GLU A 36 -14.42 -2.61 11.89
C GLU A 36 -14.27 -2.07 10.46
N GLN A 37 -15.05 -1.04 10.10
CA GLN A 37 -14.99 -0.39 8.78
C GLN A 37 -13.65 0.29 8.52
N GLN A 38 -13.06 0.94 9.52
CA GLN A 38 -11.74 1.55 9.42
C GLN A 38 -10.65 0.52 9.11
N ARG A 39 -10.70 -0.67 9.75
CA ARG A 39 -9.74 -1.76 9.50
C ARG A 39 -9.86 -2.32 8.10
N GLU A 40 -11.08 -2.55 7.63
CA GLU A 40 -11.33 -3.01 6.25
C GLU A 40 -10.80 -2.00 5.24
N PHE A 41 -11.05 -0.70 5.46
CA PHE A 41 -10.54 0.37 4.61
C PHE A 41 -9.00 0.40 4.57
N GLU A 42 -8.35 0.34 5.73
CA GLU A 42 -6.88 0.31 5.82
C GLU A 42 -6.30 -0.95 5.19
N GLU A 43 -6.96 -2.10 5.33
CA GLU A 43 -6.55 -3.36 4.71
C GLU A 43 -6.66 -3.30 3.17
N LEU A 44 -7.75 -2.75 2.64
CA LEU A 44 -7.93 -2.54 1.20
C LEU A 44 -6.91 -1.56 0.64
N LEU A 45 -6.66 -0.44 1.33
CA LEU A 45 -5.63 0.50 0.94
C LEU A 45 -4.25 -0.16 0.93
N ARG A 46 -3.91 -0.93 1.96
CA ARG A 46 -2.64 -1.67 2.01
C ARG A 46 -2.52 -2.61 0.81
N LYS A 47 -3.55 -3.41 0.53
CA LYS A 47 -3.58 -4.34 -0.62
C LYS A 47 -3.37 -3.61 -1.94
N ALA A 48 -4.07 -2.50 -2.16
CA ALA A 48 -3.95 -1.69 -3.37
C ALA A 48 -2.58 -1.00 -3.52
N GLN A 49 -1.92 -0.65 -2.41
CA GLN A 49 -0.59 -0.03 -2.39
C GLN A 49 0.57 -1.05 -2.46
N THR A 50 0.31 -2.33 -2.22
CA THR A 50 1.33 -3.40 -2.26
C THR A 50 1.61 -4.10 -3.62
N PRO A 51 1.34 -3.56 -4.83
CA PRO A 51 1.84 -4.21 -6.05
C PRO A 51 3.34 -3.98 -6.32
N LEU A 52 4.03 -3.06 -5.60
CA LEU A 52 5.46 -2.76 -5.80
C LEU A 52 6.43 -3.36 -4.74
N ALA A 53 5.92 -3.91 -3.64
CA ALA A 53 6.76 -4.28 -2.49
C ALA A 53 7.25 -5.74 -2.49
N GLN A 54 6.76 -6.58 -3.43
CA GLN A 54 7.11 -8.00 -3.50
C GLN A 54 7.81 -8.30 -4.84
N PRO A 55 9.05 -8.81 -4.84
CA PRO A 55 9.66 -9.37 -6.04
C PRO A 55 9.14 -10.79 -6.26
N SER A 56 7.83 -10.94 -6.50
CA SER A 56 7.27 -12.23 -6.97
C SER A 56 7.34 -12.29 -8.50
N PRO A 57 7.70 -13.44 -9.10
CA PRO A 57 7.68 -13.60 -10.54
C PRO A 57 6.26 -13.37 -11.04
N VAL A 58 6.08 -12.31 -11.84
CA VAL A 58 5.06 -12.13 -12.89
C VAL A 58 3.89 -13.12 -12.92
N GLU A 59 3.07 -13.15 -11.88
CA GLU A 59 1.72 -13.72 -11.94
C GLU A 59 0.77 -12.77 -11.22
N GLY A 60 0.05 -11.96 -12.00
CA GLY A 60 -1.18 -11.32 -11.53
C GLY A 60 -1.04 -9.94 -10.90
N VAL A 61 -0.05 -9.12 -11.25
CA VAL A 61 -0.31 -7.67 -11.20
C VAL A 61 -1.29 -7.42 -12.35
N GLU A 62 -2.58 -7.27 -12.05
CA GLU A 62 -3.60 -6.82 -13.00
C GLU A 62 -3.20 -5.41 -13.46
N MET A 63 -2.29 -5.37 -14.43
CA MET A 63 -1.89 -4.17 -15.14
C MET A 63 -3.16 -3.62 -15.79
N HIS A 64 -3.41 -2.32 -15.61
CA HIS A 64 -4.52 -1.63 -16.25
C HIS A 64 -4.57 -2.00 -17.75
N PRO A 65 -5.73 -2.10 -18.41
CA PRO A 65 -5.79 -2.38 -19.85
C PRO A 65 -4.93 -1.43 -20.69
N ASP A 66 -4.75 -0.19 -20.22
CA ASP A 66 -3.90 0.82 -20.86
C ASP A 66 -2.45 0.86 -20.33
N ALA A 67 -2.10 0.00 -19.36
CA ALA A 67 -0.74 -0.04 -18.83
C ALA A 67 0.21 -0.56 -19.90
N ARG A 68 1.28 0.20 -20.13
CA ARG A 68 2.27 -0.13 -21.15
C ARG A 68 3.06 -1.38 -20.76
N GLU A 69 3.30 -2.26 -21.74
CA GLU A 69 4.12 -3.46 -21.55
C GLU A 69 5.48 -3.10 -20.93
N PRO A 70 5.93 -3.82 -19.88
CA PRO A 70 7.26 -3.65 -19.34
C PRO A 70 8.30 -3.98 -20.41
N LEU A 71 9.41 -3.26 -20.40
CA LEU A 71 10.46 -3.45 -21.39
C LEU A 71 11.30 -4.65 -21.01
N ARG A 72 11.62 -5.48 -22.00
CA ARG A 72 12.47 -6.66 -21.82
C ARG A 72 13.89 -6.22 -21.42
N PRO A 73 14.53 -6.91 -20.46
CA PRO A 73 15.93 -6.67 -20.14
C PRO A 73 16.83 -7.04 -21.33
N GLU A 74 17.94 -6.33 -21.50
CA GLU A 74 18.90 -6.56 -22.60
C GLU A 74 19.95 -7.62 -22.23
N PHE A 75 20.18 -7.82 -20.94
CA PHE A 75 21.14 -8.80 -20.44
C PHE A 75 20.58 -9.58 -19.25
N GLU A 76 21.06 -10.81 -19.12
CA GLU A 76 20.76 -11.71 -18.00
C GLU A 76 21.77 -11.52 -16.87
N GLY A 77 21.36 -11.80 -15.63
CA GLY A 77 22.19 -11.59 -14.44
C GLY A 77 22.16 -10.15 -13.91
N ASP A 78 23.07 -9.84 -12.99
CA ASP A 78 23.13 -8.56 -12.28
C ASP A 78 24.25 -7.64 -12.77
N THR A 79 25.12 -8.16 -13.64
CA THR A 79 26.27 -7.43 -14.18
C THR A 79 26.06 -7.14 -15.65
N ASN A 80 26.18 -5.87 -16.04
CA ASN A 80 26.13 -5.45 -17.43
C ASN A 80 27.39 -5.94 -18.18
N PRO A 81 27.28 -6.75 -19.24
CA PRO A 81 28.44 -7.30 -19.95
C PRO A 81 29.25 -6.24 -20.72
N ARG A 82 28.67 -5.07 -21.01
CA ARG A 82 29.33 -3.98 -21.74
C ARG A 82 30.08 -3.03 -20.82
N THR A 83 29.50 -2.68 -19.68
CA THR A 83 30.03 -1.66 -18.76
C THR A 83 30.64 -2.25 -17.49
N GLY A 84 30.34 -3.51 -17.15
CA GLY A 84 30.77 -4.15 -15.91
C GLY A 84 30.02 -3.69 -14.65
N GLU A 85 29.03 -2.80 -14.79
CA GLU A 85 28.24 -2.29 -13.67
C GLU A 85 27.36 -3.39 -13.06
N GLN A 86 27.33 -3.47 -11.73
CA GLN A 86 26.52 -4.44 -10.97
C GLN A 86 25.33 -3.76 -10.30
N GLY A 87 24.14 -4.35 -10.41
CA GLY A 87 22.93 -3.87 -9.75
C GLY A 87 22.28 -2.64 -10.41
N GLY A 88 22.74 -2.24 -11.59
CA GLY A 88 22.13 -1.19 -12.40
C GLY A 88 20.88 -1.66 -13.15
N PRO A 89 20.15 -0.74 -13.82
CA PRO A 89 19.07 -1.11 -14.73
C PRO A 89 19.57 -2.12 -15.76
N LYS A 90 18.81 -3.21 -15.99
CA LYS A 90 19.18 -4.30 -16.93
C LYS A 90 19.10 -3.90 -18.40
N ARG A 91 19.17 -2.60 -18.66
CA ARG A 91 19.09 -1.95 -19.94
C ARG A 91 19.63 -0.54 -19.80
N GLU A 92 20.39 -0.09 -20.80
CA GLU A 92 20.85 1.29 -20.89
C GLU A 92 19.63 2.26 -20.89
N PRO A 93 19.49 3.15 -19.89
CA PRO A 93 18.36 4.07 -19.84
C PRO A 93 18.32 4.99 -21.06
N VAL A 94 19.47 5.47 -21.54
CA VAL A 94 19.54 6.42 -22.65
C VAL A 94 20.09 5.73 -23.91
N GLY A 95 19.16 5.36 -24.79
CA GLY A 95 19.48 4.84 -26.13
C GLY A 95 19.30 5.91 -27.20
N LYS A 96 20.01 5.76 -28.33
CA LYS A 96 19.65 6.45 -29.56
C LYS A 96 18.44 5.75 -30.17
N TRP A 97 17.29 6.40 -30.22
CA TRP A 97 16.07 5.82 -30.78
C TRP A 97 15.93 6.26 -32.25
N GLY A 98 16.26 5.37 -33.20
CA GLY A 98 16.19 5.58 -34.66
C GLY A 98 17.35 4.90 -35.40
N GLU A 99 17.08 4.23 -36.53
CA GLU A 99 18.07 3.47 -37.32
C GLU A 99 19.29 4.33 -37.74
N ASP A 100 19.07 5.63 -37.99
CA ASP A 100 20.10 6.56 -38.49
C ASP A 100 20.79 7.40 -37.39
N GLY A 101 20.69 6.99 -36.12
CA GLY A 101 21.36 7.67 -35.01
C GLY A 101 20.55 8.80 -34.38
N GLY A 102 19.30 8.51 -34.02
CA GLY A 102 18.36 9.47 -33.42
C GLY A 102 18.75 10.05 -32.05
N ASP A 103 17.92 10.98 -31.58
CA ASP A 103 18.16 11.76 -30.36
C ASP A 103 18.20 10.91 -29.08
N TRP A 104 19.00 11.36 -28.11
CA TRP A 104 19.14 10.73 -26.80
C TRP A 104 17.82 10.87 -26.04
N SER A 105 17.02 9.80 -26.04
CA SER A 105 15.65 9.81 -25.54
C SER A 105 15.39 8.62 -24.62
N PHE A 106 14.65 8.82 -23.53
CA PHE A 106 14.21 7.72 -22.68
C PHE A 106 12.92 7.12 -23.24
N LYS A 107 12.96 5.87 -23.69
CA LYS A 107 11.82 5.19 -24.34
C LYS A 107 11.24 5.98 -25.54
N GLY A 108 12.10 6.68 -26.29
CA GLY A 108 11.69 7.53 -27.42
C GLY A 108 10.97 8.81 -27.02
N ARG A 109 11.06 9.25 -25.75
CA ARG A 109 10.56 10.55 -25.30
C ARG A 109 11.71 11.43 -24.82
N VAL A 110 11.57 12.72 -25.12
CA VAL A 110 12.36 13.80 -24.54
C VAL A 110 11.58 14.34 -23.34
N SER A 111 12.24 14.52 -22.20
CA SER A 111 11.68 15.20 -21.03
C SER A 111 12.30 16.59 -20.93
N ASP A 112 11.49 17.64 -20.84
CA ASP A 112 11.94 18.96 -20.40
C ASP A 112 11.86 19.03 -18.85
N PHE A 113 12.69 19.90 -18.26
CA PHE A 113 12.74 20.16 -16.81
C PHE A 113 12.44 21.63 -16.55
#